data_AF-A0A954TLR8-F1
#
_entry.id   AF-A0A954TLR8-F1
#
_cell.length_a   1.000
_cell.length_b   1.000
_cell.length_c   1.000
_cell.angle_alpha   90.00
_cell.angle_beta   90.00
_cell.angle_gamma   90.00
#
_symmetry.space_group_name_H-M   'P 1'
#
loop_
_entity.id
_entity.type
_entity.pdbx_description
1 polymer ?
#
loop_
_entity_poly.entity_id
_entity_poly.type
_entity_poly.pdbx_seq_one_letter_code
_entity_poly.pdbx_strand_id
1 'polypeptide(L)' 'MQKPDTTPKTWKIGRRVLSFKKRPLVMGILNVTPDSFSDGGRLKDVAAAIDMARAMIAEGADIIDIGG' A
#
# COMPACT_ATOMS: atom_id res chain seq x y z
N MET A 1 26.44 -26.31 -2.82
CA MET A 1 26.70 -24.86 -2.99
C MET A 1 25.60 -24.13 -2.22
N GLN A 2 25.90 -23.49 -1.08
CA GLN A 2 24.91 -22.77 -0.28
C GLN A 2 25.23 -21.27 -0.35
N LYS A 3 24.30 -20.48 -0.89
CA LYS A 3 24.34 -19.01 -1.01
C LYS A 3 23.25 -18.42 -0.09
N PRO A 4 23.39 -17.15 0.34
CA PRO A 4 23.38 -16.78 1.76
C PRO A 4 21.97 -16.56 2.34
N ASP A 5 21.75 -16.98 3.61
CA ASP A 5 20.71 -16.40 4.46
C ASP A 5 21.33 -15.22 5.20
N THR A 6 21.06 -14.00 4.73
CA THR A 6 21.42 -12.78 5.43
C THR A 6 20.40 -11.69 5.09
N THR A 7 19.89 -11.01 6.12
CA THR A 7 19.10 -9.76 6.06
C THR A 7 17.59 -9.88 5.76
N PRO A 8 16.79 -8.94 6.29
CA PRO A 8 15.89 -9.22 7.39
C PRO A 8 14.53 -9.75 6.92
N LYS A 9 14.10 -10.89 7.47
CA LYS A 9 12.75 -11.48 7.32
C LYS A 9 11.63 -10.58 7.87
N THR A 10 11.97 -9.37 8.32
CA THR A 10 11.10 -8.34 8.84
C THR A 10 11.60 -6.95 8.44
N TRP A 11 10.73 -6.09 7.93
CA TRP A 11 11.05 -4.69 7.61
C TRP A 11 10.39 -3.76 8.62
N LYS A 12 11.15 -2.79 9.15
CA LYS A 12 10.60 -1.69 9.94
C LYS A 12 10.32 -0.50 9.02
N ILE A 13 9.06 -0.12 8.88
CA ILE A 13 8.62 0.99 8.02
C ILE A 13 7.85 1.99 8.89
N GLY A 14 8.49 3.11 9.20
CA GLY A 14 7.98 4.08 10.15
C GLY A 14 7.61 3.42 11.49
N ARG A 15 6.32 3.40 11.81
CA ARG A 15 5.75 2.82 13.05
C ARG A 15 5.30 1.35 12.90
N ARG A 16 5.45 0.75 11.73
CA ARG A 16 5.00 -0.62 11.44
C ARG A 16 6.20 -1.56 11.27
N VAL A 17 5.96 -2.84 11.54
CA VAL A 17 6.89 -3.93 11.25
C VAL A 17 6.17 -4.94 10.37
N LEU A 18 6.70 -5.18 9.18
CA LEU A 18 6.21 -6.19 8.25
C LEU A 18 7.05 -7.45 8.42
N SER A 19 6.43 -8.62 8.49
CA SER A 19 7.13 -9.91 8.60
C SER A 19 6.83 -10.77 7.39
N PHE A 20 7.88 -11.23 6.72
CA PHE A 20 7.81 -12.08 5.54
C PHE A 20 7.96 -13.57 5.87
N LYS A 21 7.88 -13.93 7.16
CA LYS A 21 8.13 -15.31 7.64
C LYS A 21 6.97 -16.29 7.41
N LYS A 22 5.72 -15.81 7.37
CA LYS A 22 4.53 -16.67 7.39
C LYS A 22 3.95 -16.93 6.01
N ARG A 23 3.80 -15.86 5.22
CA ARG A 23 3.25 -15.90 3.86
C ARG A 23 3.80 -14.71 3.06
N PRO A 24 3.72 -14.73 1.73
CA PRO A 24 3.88 -13.54 0.92
C PRO A 24 2.93 -12.44 1.40
N LEU A 25 3.40 -11.19 1.38
CA LEU A 25 2.57 -10.02 1.66
C LEU A 25 2.03 -9.46 0.34
N VAL A 26 0.80 -8.98 0.36
CA VAL A 26 0.13 -8.38 -0.79
C VAL A 26 0.22 -6.86 -0.69
N MET A 27 0.68 -6.22 -1.75
CA MET A 27 0.71 -4.77 -1.89
C MET A 27 -0.38 -4.36 -2.89
N GLY A 28 -1.38 -3.60 -2.43
CA GLY A 28 -2.37 -2.96 -3.29
C GLY A 28 -1.80 -1.67 -3.87
N ILE A 29 -1.93 -1.48 -5.17
CA ILE A 29 -1.48 -0.25 -5.86
C ILE A 29 -2.68 0.68 -5.98
N LEU A 30 -2.59 1.85 -5.36
CA LEU A 30 -3.58 2.91 -5.42
C LEU A 30 -3.01 4.08 -6.21
N ASN A 31 -3.39 4.19 -7.48
CA ASN A 31 -3.05 5.34 -8.33
C ASN A 31 -4.11 6.43 -8.16
N VAL A 32 -3.69 7.60 -7.71
CA VAL A 32 -4.50 8.80 -7.49
C VAL A 32 -4.09 9.83 -8.53
N THR A 33 -4.54 9.69 -9.79
CA THR A 33 -4.26 10.68 -10.83
C THR A 33 -5.20 11.88 -10.70
N PRO A 34 -4.69 13.12 -10.84
CA PRO A 34 -5.51 14.30 -10.65
C PRO A 34 -6.15 14.76 -11.98
N ASP A 35 -6.96 13.92 -12.60
CA ASP A 35 -7.60 14.25 -13.87
C ASP A 35 -9.04 14.73 -13.65
N SER A 36 -9.18 15.92 -13.04
CA SER A 36 -10.30 16.88 -13.23
C SER A 36 -10.20 18.07 -12.26
N PHE A 37 -9.16 18.89 -12.43
CA PHE A 37 -8.97 20.16 -11.74
C PHE A 37 -10.00 21.23 -12.15
N SER A 38 -11.21 21.13 -11.61
CA SER A 38 -12.00 22.31 -11.26
C SER A 38 -12.20 22.27 -9.74
N ASP A 39 -12.08 23.42 -9.07
CA ASP A 39 -11.74 23.60 -7.65
C ASP A 39 -12.66 22.92 -6.59
N GLY A 40 -13.61 22.07 -6.99
CA GLY A 40 -14.45 21.22 -6.14
C GLY A 40 -14.14 19.70 -6.15
N GLY A 41 -13.28 19.21 -7.06
CA GLY A 41 -13.00 17.77 -7.22
C GLY A 41 -12.04 17.17 -6.18
N ARG A 42 -11.13 17.99 -5.65
CA ARG A 42 -9.98 17.54 -4.84
C ARG A 42 -10.35 16.77 -3.56
N LEU A 43 -11.43 17.17 -2.88
CA LEU A 43 -11.92 16.44 -1.69
C LEU A 43 -12.63 15.14 -2.06
N LYS A 44 -13.32 15.11 -3.21
CA LYS A 44 -14.00 13.91 -3.73
C LYS A 44 -12.96 12.86 -4.14
N ASP A 45 -11.87 13.29 -4.75
CA ASP A 45 -10.78 12.41 -5.19
C ASP A 45 -10.05 11.80 -4.00
N VAL A 46 -9.82 12.58 -2.93
CA VAL A 46 -9.26 12.07 -1.67
C VAL A 46 -10.20 11.08 -0.98
N ALA A 47 -11.50 11.40 -0.91
CA ALA A 47 -12.47 10.49 -0.31
C ALA A 47 -12.55 9.16 -1.09
N ALA A 48 -12.59 9.23 -2.43
CA ALA A 48 -12.57 8.05 -3.28
C ALA A 48 -11.29 7.21 -3.09
N ALA A 49 -10.12 7.85 -3.01
CA ALA A 49 -8.86 7.16 -2.75
C ALA A 49 -8.86 6.47 -1.38
N ILE A 50 -9.43 7.11 -0.35
CA ILE A 50 -9.58 6.50 0.98
C ILE A 50 -10.51 5.28 0.93
N ASP A 51 -11.65 5.37 0.25
CA ASP A 51 -12.60 4.26 0.14
C ASP A 51 -12.01 3.08 -0.64
N MET A 52 -11.27 3.35 -1.71
CA MET A 52 -10.51 2.32 -2.43
C MET A 52 -9.44 1.67 -1.55
N ALA A 53 -8.67 2.44 -0.78
CA ALA A 53 -7.69 1.88 0.15
C ALA A 53 -8.36 0.97 1.20
N ARG A 54 -9.54 1.36 1.71
CA ARG A 54 -10.32 0.55 2.66
C ARG A 54 -10.80 -0.76 2.03
N ALA A 55 -11.26 -0.72 0.78
CA ALA A 55 -11.65 -1.91 0.04
C ALA A 55 -10.48 -2.87 -0.15
N MET A 56 -9.31 -2.37 -0.57
CA MET A 56 -8.08 -3.18 -0.70
C MET A 56 -7.67 -3.83 0.62
N ILE A 57 -7.78 -3.11 1.74
CA ILE A 57 -7.53 -3.66 3.07
C ILE A 57 -8.52 -4.79 3.39
N ALA A 58 -9.81 -4.61 3.09
CA ALA A 58 -10.84 -5.64 3.31
C ALA A 58 -10.62 -6.90 2.45
N GLU A 59 -10.05 -6.74 1.26
CA GLU A 59 -9.66 -7.84 0.36
C GLU A 59 -8.34 -8.53 0.78
N GLY A 60 -7.63 -7.99 1.77
CA GLY A 60 -6.44 -8.60 2.36
C GLY A 60 -5.11 -7.99 1.95
N ALA A 61 -5.10 -6.77 1.42
CA ALA A 61 -3.85 -6.04 1.20
C ALA A 61 -3.12 -5.77 2.54
N ASP A 62 -1.84 -6.11 2.60
CA ASP A 62 -0.96 -5.86 3.74
C ASP A 62 -0.28 -4.49 3.67
N ILE A 63 -0.12 -3.97 2.44
CA ILE A 63 0.52 -2.70 2.11
C ILE A 63 -0.35 -2.00 1.07
N ILE A 64 -0.47 -0.67 1.16
CA ILE A 64 -1.01 0.16 0.08
C ILE A 64 0.14 1.02 -0.43
N ASP A 65 0.45 0.91 -1.72
CA ASP A 65 1.37 1.77 -2.44
C ASP A 65 0.58 2.86 -3.15
N ILE A 66 0.81 4.12 -2.76
CA ILE A 66 0.03 5.25 -3.22
C ILE A 66 0.89 6.04 -4.21
N GLY A 67 0.53 6.00 -5.48
CA GLY A 67 1.12 6.81 -6.55
C GLY A 67 0.15 7.87 -7.02
N GLY A 68 0.63 9.02 -7.49
CA GLY A 68 -0.17 10.09 -8.07
C GLY A 68 0.64 10.96 -9.01
#